data_AF-A0A914HRJ1-F1
#
_entry.id   AF-A0A914HRJ1-F1
#
_cell.length_a   1.000
_cell.length_b   1.000
_cell.length_c   1.000
_cell.angle_alpha   90.00
_cell.angle_beta   90.00
_cell.angle_gamma   90.00
#
_symmetry.space_group_name_H-M   'P 1'
#
loop_
_entity.id
_entity.type
_entity.pdbx_description
1 polymer ?
#
loop_
_entity_poly.entity_id
_entity_poly.type
_entity_poly.pdbx_seq_one_letter_code
_entity_poly.pdbx_strand_id
1 'polypeptide(L)'
;MVRVIFDGSNLRLDQFYQQTGSGPITYFEGLPTFQRGYGYFLGVPRQKGAGVGAVLRNLWRYLRPMISAAKPYAANIATELGKEGLETGARVLSQVSKGGDIKEALLAEGKEGAKKLLDKASSSLQKGRGKRKRRGKKTKAEIILKPFDVIHPITSYIDLSKVFVFTEFKIKKIAEDGLLNNIGSSDSVGLIQMPGATFIRNLKVHINQREVYDSNQLYSYKVYLDTELSYPIAAKDAYFGVAGYFRDTDLSKANDKRRKPLAESKAYQTISKLSADIFNQDLYMISNVEIDIELALQSDDFMLHQEKEKDKFVLEISDCRLIVKTVDLMDGLSLDIARKLDVEPARFGIRKSFMKSLFITGGRYDFSANLFTEEVPRRVIIGLVANQNYIGHKQKNPFFFNHHNVRDIELTASGRTYPQYPYNLDYKNNNYARAYHDAQEHLGLACTTESNGLSYSMFKTAFCLYVFQMTNSQGRLAWL
;
A
#
# COMPACT_ATOMS: atom_id res chain seq x y z
N MET A 1 -24.40 -23.31 -14.35
CA MET A 1 -23.73 -23.11 -15.66
C MET A 1 -23.31 -21.65 -15.69
N VAL A 2 -22.16 -21.28 -16.27
CA VAL A 2 -21.78 -19.87 -16.37
C VAL A 2 -21.26 -19.68 -17.77
N ARG A 3 -22.13 -19.27 -18.69
CA ARG A 3 -21.81 -19.26 -20.12
C ARG A 3 -21.36 -17.88 -20.57
N VAL A 4 -20.06 -17.61 -20.50
CA VAL A 4 -19.48 -16.35 -20.98
C VAL A 4 -19.24 -16.42 -22.49
N ILE A 5 -19.81 -15.50 -23.27
CA ILE A 5 -19.69 -15.47 -24.74
C ILE A 5 -18.88 -14.23 -25.17
N PHE A 6 -17.78 -14.45 -25.89
CA PHE A 6 -17.06 -13.38 -26.58
C PHE A 6 -17.28 -13.45 -28.09
N ASP A 7 -17.73 -12.33 -28.68
CA ASP A 7 -17.83 -12.14 -30.12
C ASP A 7 -16.46 -11.70 -30.66
N GLY A 8 -15.87 -12.51 -31.53
CA GLY A 8 -14.53 -12.34 -32.08
C GLY A 8 -14.51 -12.03 -33.58
N SER A 9 -15.58 -11.45 -34.12
CA SER A 9 -15.79 -11.32 -35.57
C SER A 9 -14.83 -10.38 -36.32
N ASN A 10 -13.81 -9.77 -35.68
CA ASN A 10 -12.93 -8.78 -36.33
C ASN A 10 -11.40 -9.01 -36.21
N LEU A 11 -10.92 -10.19 -35.79
CA LEU A 11 -9.48 -10.45 -35.71
C LEU A 11 -8.95 -11.17 -36.96
N ARG A 12 -8.43 -10.40 -37.92
CA ARG A 12 -7.60 -10.92 -39.02
C ARG A 12 -6.17 -11.14 -38.53
N LEU A 13 -5.74 -12.40 -38.50
CA LEU A 13 -4.35 -12.81 -38.32
C LEU A 13 -3.70 -12.88 -39.70
N ASP A 14 -2.79 -11.97 -40.02
CA ASP A 14 -1.83 -12.22 -41.10
C ASP A 14 -0.54 -11.41 -40.92
N GLN A 15 0.57 -12.10 -41.23
CA GLN A 15 1.96 -11.66 -41.44
C GLN A 15 2.93 -11.65 -40.24
N PHE A 16 3.70 -12.74 -40.17
CA PHE A 16 5.01 -12.84 -39.53
C PHE A 16 6.06 -12.06 -40.34
N TYR A 17 6.92 -11.28 -39.67
CA TYR A 17 8.16 -10.78 -40.25
C TYR A 17 9.35 -11.58 -39.70
N GLN A 18 10.06 -12.28 -40.58
CA GLN A 18 11.39 -12.83 -40.35
C GLN A 18 12.42 -11.71 -40.58
N GLN A 19 13.32 -11.48 -39.63
CA GLN A 19 14.41 -10.52 -39.77
C GLN A 19 15.73 -11.27 -40.03
N THR A 20 16.25 -11.15 -41.24
CA THR A 20 17.57 -11.63 -41.66
C THR A 20 18.57 -10.49 -41.55
N GLY A 21 19.67 -10.68 -40.80
CA GLY A 21 20.77 -9.72 -40.73
C GLY A 21 22.04 -10.38 -40.19
N SER A 22 23.09 -10.38 -41.01
CA SER A 22 24.44 -10.88 -40.71
C SER A 22 25.29 -9.75 -40.15
N GLY A 23 25.83 -9.93 -38.94
CA GLY A 23 26.84 -9.06 -38.33
C GLY A 23 27.33 -9.63 -36.99
N PRO A 24 28.63 -9.51 -36.64
CA PRO A 24 29.17 -10.05 -35.41
C PRO A 24 28.79 -9.15 -34.22
N ILE A 25 27.96 -9.66 -33.31
CA ILE A 25 27.61 -9.00 -32.05
C ILE A 25 28.61 -9.46 -30.98
N THR A 26 29.49 -8.56 -30.56
CA THR A 26 30.29 -8.74 -29.33
C THR A 26 29.42 -8.48 -28.12
N TYR A 27 29.16 -9.51 -27.31
CA TYR A 27 28.50 -9.39 -26.01
C TYR A 27 29.54 -9.02 -24.95
N PHE A 28 29.27 -7.95 -24.20
CA PHE A 28 29.92 -7.74 -22.90
C PHE A 28 29.11 -8.50 -21.85
N GLU A 29 29.59 -9.67 -21.44
CA GLU A 29 29.09 -10.36 -20.25
C GLU A 29 29.74 -9.75 -19.01
N GLY A 30 28.97 -8.95 -18.27
CA GLY A 30 29.30 -8.55 -16.91
C GLY A 30 28.34 -9.23 -15.94
N LEU A 31 28.83 -10.23 -15.20
CA LEU A 31 28.13 -10.75 -14.02
C LEU A 31 28.03 -9.63 -12.97
N PRO A 32 26.85 -9.37 -12.35
CA PRO A 32 26.78 -8.41 -11.26
C PRO A 32 27.56 -8.95 -10.05
N THR A 33 28.54 -8.18 -9.60
CA THR A 33 29.26 -8.45 -8.36
C THR A 33 28.32 -8.31 -7.17
N PHE A 34 28.08 -9.40 -6.45
CA PHE A 34 27.66 -9.34 -5.06
C PHE A 34 28.67 -8.50 -4.28
N GLN A 35 28.26 -7.37 -3.71
CA GLN A 35 29.10 -6.64 -2.75
C GLN A 35 28.26 -6.15 -1.57
N ARG A 36 28.33 -6.92 -0.47
CA ARG A 36 28.01 -6.46 0.87
C ARG A 36 29.08 -5.45 1.29
N GLY A 37 28.67 -4.28 1.78
CA GLY A 37 29.58 -3.32 2.40
C GLY A 37 28.83 -2.11 2.94
N TYR A 38 28.71 -2.04 4.27
CA TYR A 38 28.28 -0.85 4.99
C TYR A 38 29.36 0.24 4.85
N GLY A 39 29.05 1.36 4.22
CA GLY A 39 29.89 2.55 4.22
C GLY A 39 29.59 3.42 5.43
N TYR A 40 30.53 3.49 6.38
CA TYR A 40 30.57 4.53 7.41
C TYR A 40 31.20 5.79 6.83
N PHE A 41 30.51 6.93 6.92
CA PHE A 41 31.03 8.24 6.54
C PHE A 41 31.54 8.98 7.80
N LEU A 42 32.85 9.26 7.88
CA LEU A 42 33.47 10.12 8.88
C LEU A 42 33.63 11.54 8.31
N GLY A 43 32.94 12.51 8.89
CA GLY A 43 33.07 13.94 8.56
C GLY A 43 34.19 14.66 9.32
N VAL A 44 34.68 15.77 8.77
CA VAL A 44 35.75 16.64 9.30
C VAL A 44 35.18 17.69 10.30
N PRO A 45 35.92 18.12 11.34
CA PRO A 45 35.38 18.96 12.40
C PRO A 45 35.64 20.47 12.23
N ARG A 46 34.58 21.26 12.52
CA ARG A 46 34.50 22.69 12.91
C ARG A 46 34.39 23.77 11.83
N GLN A 47 33.25 24.47 11.87
CA GLN A 47 33.18 25.93 12.04
C GLN A 47 32.00 26.27 12.98
N LYS A 48 32.28 26.92 14.12
CA LYS A 48 31.26 27.51 15.01
C LYS A 48 31.26 29.02 14.79
N GLY A 49 30.23 29.54 14.14
CA GLY A 49 29.88 30.96 14.16
C GLY A 49 28.54 31.15 14.87
N ALA A 50 28.49 31.98 15.91
CA ALA A 50 27.27 32.30 16.64
C ALA A 50 26.47 33.37 15.88
N GLY A 51 25.76 32.94 14.83
CA GLY A 51 24.82 33.82 14.13
C GLY A 51 23.53 34.05 14.92
N VAL A 52 22.81 35.13 14.60
CA VAL A 52 21.50 35.51 15.18
C VAL A 52 20.49 34.34 15.20
N GLY A 53 20.56 33.44 14.21
CA GLY A 53 19.73 32.23 14.15
C GLY A 53 19.97 31.21 15.28
N ALA A 54 21.16 31.18 15.89
CA ALA A 54 21.44 30.33 17.05
C ALA A 54 20.81 30.88 18.33
N VAL A 55 20.74 32.21 18.47
CA VAL A 55 20.10 32.91 19.59
C VAL A 55 18.58 32.70 19.55
N LEU A 56 17.97 32.88 18.38
CA LEU A 56 16.53 32.63 18.17
C LEU A 56 16.15 31.16 18.40
N ARG A 57 17.02 30.22 18.00
CA ARG A 57 16.80 28.78 18.23
C ARG A 57 16.81 28.41 19.71
N ASN A 58 17.69 29.02 20.50
CA ASN A 58 17.75 28.79 21.93
C ASN A 58 16.57 29.44 22.67
N LEU A 59 16.14 30.64 22.27
CA LEU A 59 14.92 31.27 22.77
C LEU A 59 13.67 30.43 22.44
N TRP A 60 13.57 29.92 21.22
CA TRP A 60 12.45 29.05 20.81
C TRP A 60 12.41 27.74 21.60
N ARG A 61 13.58 27.15 21.90
CA ARG A 61 13.66 25.98 22.80
C ARG A 61 13.15 26.26 24.21
N TYR A 62 13.40 27.46 24.73
CA TYR A 62 12.92 27.88 26.05
C TYR A 62 11.39 28.11 26.06
N LEU A 63 10.84 28.73 25.03
CA LEU A 63 9.40 29.06 24.96
C LEU A 63 8.52 27.88 24.52
N ARG A 64 9.04 26.94 23.73
CA ARG A 64 8.29 25.79 23.19
C ARG A 64 7.53 24.98 24.25
N PRO A 65 8.11 24.57 25.40
CA PRO A 65 7.36 23.83 26.41
C PRO A 65 6.22 24.63 27.04
N MET A 66 6.40 25.94 27.23
CA MET A 66 5.36 26.82 27.79
C MET A 66 4.18 27.01 26.83
N ILE A 67 4.46 27.16 25.53
CA ILE A 67 3.41 27.25 24.49
C ILE A 67 2.67 25.92 24.34
N SER A 68 3.38 24.78 24.37
CA SER A 68 2.74 23.47 24.26
C SER A 68 1.83 23.14 25.45
N ALA A 69 2.18 23.62 26.65
CA ALA A 69 1.35 23.44 27.85
C ALA A 69 0.07 24.30 27.82
N ALA A 70 0.09 25.46 27.17
CA ALA A 70 -1.07 26.35 27.05
C ALA A 70 -2.00 26.02 25.86
N LYS A 71 -1.51 25.25 24.88
CA LYS A 71 -2.23 24.89 23.64
C LYS A 71 -3.60 24.22 23.82
N PRO A 72 -3.86 23.38 24.84
CA PRO A 72 -5.18 22.77 25.00
C PRO A 72 -6.23 23.68 25.69
N TYR A 73 -5.88 24.87 26.19
CA TYR A 73 -6.78 25.65 27.06
C TYR A 73 -7.34 26.97 26.51
N ALA A 74 -6.75 27.62 25.49
CA ALA A 74 -7.42 28.71 24.74
C ALA A 74 -6.58 29.22 23.55
N ALA A 75 -7.15 29.25 22.34
CA ALA A 75 -6.47 29.76 21.13
C ALA A 75 -6.15 31.27 21.18
N ASN A 76 -6.95 32.07 21.89
CA ASN A 76 -6.74 33.52 22.01
C ASN A 76 -5.59 33.90 22.97
N ILE A 77 -5.16 32.97 23.84
CA ILE A 77 -4.03 33.19 24.74
C ILE A 77 -2.70 32.98 23.98
N ALA A 78 -2.66 32.05 23.02
CA ALA A 78 -1.46 31.79 22.22
C ALA A 78 -1.01 33.00 21.36
N THR A 79 -1.97 33.81 20.89
CA THR A 79 -1.67 35.02 20.11
C THR A 79 -1.13 36.17 20.97
N GLU A 80 -1.58 36.29 22.22
CA GLU A 80 -1.04 37.27 23.18
C GLU A 80 0.32 36.81 23.74
N LEU A 81 0.49 35.50 24.00
CA LEU A 81 1.77 34.89 24.38
C LEU A 81 2.83 35.05 23.29
N GLY A 82 2.44 34.94 22.02
CA GLY A 82 3.33 35.18 20.89
C GLY A 82 3.84 36.62 20.82
N LYS A 83 2.97 37.61 21.09
CA LYS A 83 3.35 39.03 21.14
C LYS A 83 4.32 39.33 22.29
N GLU A 84 4.04 38.81 23.49
CA GLU A 84 4.89 39.02 24.67
C GLU A 84 6.24 38.31 24.54
N GLY A 85 6.28 37.12 23.93
CA GLY A 85 7.52 36.43 23.56
C GLY A 85 8.35 37.18 22.51
N LEU A 86 7.72 37.88 21.57
CA LEU A 86 8.39 38.70 20.56
C LEU A 86 9.04 39.95 21.17
N GLU A 87 8.33 40.65 22.06
CA GLU A 87 8.84 41.84 22.77
C GLU A 87 9.97 41.50 23.75
N THR A 88 9.89 40.34 24.41
CA THR A 88 10.97 39.84 25.27
C THR A 88 12.19 39.47 24.42
N GLY A 89 11.98 38.86 23.25
CA GLY A 89 13.03 38.59 22.27
C GLY A 89 13.70 39.87 21.75
N ALA A 90 12.92 40.92 21.49
CA ALA A 90 13.45 42.22 21.04
C ALA A 90 14.31 42.91 22.12
N ARG A 91 13.90 42.84 23.40
CA ARG A 91 14.66 43.38 24.53
C ARG A 91 15.98 42.67 24.75
N VAL A 92 15.98 41.33 24.72
CA VAL A 92 17.21 40.52 24.81
C VAL A 92 18.16 40.83 23.66
N LEU A 93 17.65 40.92 22.43
CA LEU A 93 18.48 41.29 21.27
C LEU A 93 19.05 42.71 21.39
N SER A 94 18.31 43.65 21.96
CA SER A 94 18.80 45.02 22.20
C SER A 94 19.92 45.09 23.24
N GLN A 95 19.86 44.29 24.31
CA GLN A 95 20.91 44.23 25.33
C GLN A 95 22.17 43.51 24.82
N VAL A 96 21.98 42.45 24.04
CA VAL A 96 23.09 41.75 23.38
C VAL A 96 23.76 42.64 22.33
N SER A 97 23.00 43.47 21.61
CA SER A 97 23.56 44.45 20.66
C SER A 97 24.38 45.56 21.32
N LYS A 98 24.15 45.82 22.62
CA LYS A 98 24.91 46.77 23.44
C LYS A 98 26.12 46.12 24.12
N GLY A 99 26.47 44.87 23.76
CA GLY A 99 27.65 44.16 24.25
C GLY A 99 27.45 43.34 25.52
N GLY A 100 26.21 43.17 25.99
CA GLY A 100 25.90 42.34 27.15
C GLY A 100 25.96 40.84 26.86
N ASP A 101 26.34 40.04 27.86
CA ASP A 101 26.46 38.59 27.71
C ASP A 101 25.09 37.92 27.55
N ILE A 102 24.95 37.08 26.50
CA ILE A 102 23.67 36.57 26.00
C ILE A 102 22.96 35.73 27.07
N LYS A 103 23.73 35.01 27.90
CA LYS A 103 23.18 34.13 28.93
C LYS A 103 22.56 34.91 30.10
N GLU A 104 23.19 36.00 30.52
CA GLU A 104 22.69 36.82 31.63
C GLU A 104 21.46 37.62 31.22
N ALA A 105 21.48 38.20 30.01
CA ALA A 105 20.31 38.90 29.44
C ALA A 105 19.10 37.96 29.28
N LEU A 106 19.31 36.71 28.84
CA LEU A 106 18.25 35.71 28.70
C LEU A 106 17.70 35.26 30.07
N LEU A 107 18.54 35.15 31.10
CA LEU A 107 18.13 34.73 32.44
C LEU A 107 17.38 35.82 33.21
N ALA A 108 17.78 37.08 33.06
CA ALA A 108 17.13 38.21 33.71
C ALA A 108 15.75 38.49 33.10
N GLU A 109 15.69 38.64 31.77
CA GLU A 109 14.44 38.94 31.04
C GLU A 109 13.50 37.72 30.99
N GLY A 110 14.05 36.50 30.95
CA GLY A 110 13.26 35.26 30.98
C GLY A 110 12.49 35.08 32.29
N LYS A 111 13.05 35.51 33.43
CA LYS A 111 12.37 35.47 34.74
C LYS A 111 11.26 36.51 34.87
N GLU A 112 11.46 37.72 34.36
CA GLU A 112 10.39 38.73 34.32
C GLU A 112 9.25 38.34 33.38
N GLY A 113 9.59 37.84 32.19
CA GLY A 113 8.61 37.32 31.23
C GLY A 113 7.77 36.20 31.83
N ALA A 114 8.40 35.21 32.47
CA ALA A 114 7.69 34.12 33.11
C ALA A 114 6.76 34.58 34.26
N LYS A 115 7.17 35.57 35.07
CA LYS A 115 6.32 36.13 36.14
C LYS A 115 5.07 36.82 35.60
N LYS A 116 5.21 37.70 34.60
CA LYS A 116 4.08 38.40 33.97
C LYS A 116 3.10 37.42 33.29
N LEU A 117 3.63 36.32 32.74
CA LEU A 117 2.83 35.24 32.16
C LEU A 117 2.03 34.45 33.20
N LEU A 118 2.62 34.15 34.36
CA LEU A 118 1.93 33.49 35.46
C LEU A 118 0.81 34.36 36.06
N ASP A 119 1.05 35.67 36.19
CA ASP A 119 0.05 36.62 36.70
C ASP A 119 -1.13 36.82 35.74
N LYS A 120 -0.88 36.82 34.41
CA LYS A 120 -1.96 36.85 33.41
C LYS A 120 -2.74 35.54 33.36
N ALA A 121 -2.05 34.39 33.43
CA ALA A 121 -2.69 33.08 33.48
C ALA A 121 -3.60 32.92 34.71
N SER A 122 -3.14 33.36 35.89
CA SER A 122 -3.94 33.28 37.12
C SER A 122 -5.18 34.18 37.08
N SER A 123 -5.07 35.39 36.52
CA SER A 123 -6.21 36.31 36.34
C SER A 123 -7.28 35.78 35.37
N SER A 124 -6.89 34.96 34.39
CA SER A 124 -7.80 34.35 33.42
C SER A 124 -8.56 33.15 34.00
N LEU A 125 -7.94 32.40 34.93
CA LEU A 125 -8.55 31.29 35.67
C LEU A 125 -9.63 31.78 36.66
N GLN A 126 -9.45 32.97 37.23
CA GLN A 126 -10.41 33.57 38.15
C GLN A 126 -11.71 34.06 37.45
N LYS A 127 -11.63 34.41 36.16
CA LYS A 127 -12.79 34.86 35.35
C LYS A 127 -13.65 33.70 34.79
N GLY A 128 -13.28 32.45 35.04
CA GLY A 128 -13.95 31.25 34.49
C GLY A 128 -15.09 30.64 35.32
N ARG A 129 -15.52 31.24 36.44
CA ARG A 129 -16.70 30.77 37.20
C ARG A 129 -17.99 31.40 36.66
N GLY A 130 -18.47 30.91 35.52
CA GLY A 130 -19.76 31.30 34.94
C GLY A 130 -20.34 30.24 34.02
N LYS A 131 -21.38 29.53 34.47
CA LYS A 131 -22.11 28.49 33.71
C LYS A 131 -22.65 29.05 32.39
N ARG A 132 -22.33 28.43 31.24
CA ARG A 132 -23.17 28.49 30.04
C ARG A 132 -23.01 27.24 29.16
N LYS A 133 -24.09 26.46 29.04
CA LYS A 133 -24.24 25.33 28.10
C LYS A 133 -24.29 25.88 26.66
N ARG A 134 -23.51 25.30 25.74
CA ARG A 134 -23.71 25.44 24.29
C ARG A 134 -23.82 24.06 23.64
N ARG A 135 -24.92 23.87 22.90
CA ARG A 135 -25.22 22.72 22.02
C ARG A 135 -24.17 22.65 20.91
N GLY A 136 -23.48 21.52 20.78
CA GLY A 136 -22.56 21.24 19.67
C GLY A 136 -23.29 20.69 18.45
N LYS A 137 -23.11 21.36 17.30
CA LYS A 137 -23.32 20.74 15.97
C LYS A 137 -22.14 19.80 15.73
N LYS A 138 -22.41 18.51 15.49
CA LYS A 138 -21.40 17.51 15.09
C LYS A 138 -21.06 17.72 13.61
N THR A 139 -19.93 18.36 13.32
CA THR A 139 -19.24 18.18 12.04
C THR A 139 -18.24 17.04 12.22
N LYS A 140 -18.48 15.91 11.54
CA LYS A 140 -17.48 14.84 11.38
C LYS A 140 -16.25 15.47 10.70
N ALA A 141 -15.15 15.57 11.43
CA ALA A 141 -13.85 15.82 10.82
C ALA A 141 -13.35 14.48 10.30
N GLU A 142 -13.58 14.20 9.02
CA GLU A 142 -12.79 13.20 8.31
C GLU A 142 -11.37 13.77 8.17
N ILE A 143 -10.41 13.13 8.83
CA ILE A 143 -8.99 13.39 8.61
C ILE A 143 -8.67 12.76 7.26
N ILE A 144 -8.74 13.57 6.20
CA ILE A 144 -8.21 13.21 4.89
C ILE A 144 -6.67 13.23 5.03
N LEU A 145 -6.08 12.07 5.29
CA LEU A 145 -4.66 11.84 4.99
C LEU A 145 -4.49 12.12 3.49
N LYS A 146 -3.64 13.09 3.10
CA LYS A 146 -3.38 13.37 1.67
C LYS A 146 -2.69 12.15 1.06
N PRO A 147 -3.35 11.35 0.20
CA PRO A 147 -2.75 10.15 -0.36
C PRO A 147 -2.21 10.44 -1.77
N PHE A 148 -1.54 11.59 -1.93
CA PHE A 148 -0.92 12.03 -3.17
C PHE A 148 0.56 12.18 -2.91
N ASP A 149 1.34 11.18 -3.33
CA ASP A 149 2.79 11.31 -3.41
C ASP A 149 3.15 11.47 -4.89
N VAL A 150 3.71 12.63 -5.21
CA VAL A 150 4.24 12.92 -6.54
C VAL A 150 5.75 12.71 -6.51
N ILE A 151 6.25 11.87 -7.40
CA ILE A 151 7.68 11.62 -7.53
C ILE A 151 8.20 12.45 -8.72
N HIS A 152 9.07 13.42 -8.43
CA HIS A 152 9.73 14.26 -9.43
C HIS A 152 11.25 14.00 -9.44
N PRO A 153 11.72 12.98 -10.16
CA PRO A 153 13.15 12.79 -10.38
C PRO A 153 13.66 13.78 -11.44
N ILE A 154 14.27 14.88 -11.01
CA ILE A 154 14.79 15.91 -11.95
C ILE A 154 16.05 15.40 -12.66
N THR A 155 16.96 14.76 -11.93
CA THR A 155 18.29 14.38 -12.44
C THR A 155 18.56 12.88 -12.42
N SER A 156 17.83 12.14 -11.58
CA SER A 156 18.04 10.72 -11.37
C SER A 156 17.04 9.86 -12.14
N TYR A 157 17.39 8.60 -12.36
CA TYR A 157 16.50 7.60 -12.93
C TYR A 157 15.78 6.88 -11.79
N ILE A 158 14.57 6.39 -12.04
CA ILE A 158 13.79 5.67 -11.04
C ILE A 158 13.74 4.18 -11.33
N ASP A 159 14.03 3.38 -10.32
CA ASP A 159 13.80 1.94 -10.32
C ASP A 159 12.39 1.64 -9.81
N LEU A 160 11.45 1.52 -10.75
CA LEU A 160 10.05 1.20 -10.45
C LEU A 160 9.85 -0.23 -9.94
N SER A 161 10.82 -1.13 -10.15
CA SER A 161 10.74 -2.49 -9.60
C SER A 161 10.82 -2.51 -8.07
N LYS A 162 11.34 -1.42 -7.47
CA LYS A 162 11.62 -1.25 -6.04
C LYS A 162 10.89 -0.05 -5.46
N VAL A 163 9.57 -0.04 -5.63
CA VAL A 163 8.66 0.90 -4.97
C VAL A 163 7.97 0.19 -3.81
N PHE A 164 8.25 0.65 -2.60
CA PHE A 164 7.72 0.08 -1.37
C PHE A 164 6.89 1.10 -0.60
N VAL A 165 5.83 0.64 0.03
CA VAL A 165 5.05 1.43 0.97
C VAL A 165 5.31 0.90 2.37
N PHE A 166 5.79 1.78 3.24
CA PHE A 166 5.94 1.56 4.66
C PHE A 166 4.73 2.15 5.38
N THR A 167 4.09 1.36 6.24
CA THR A 167 2.93 1.81 7.03
C THR A 167 3.03 1.33 8.47
N GLU A 168 2.54 2.17 9.38
CA GLU A 168 2.35 1.81 10.78
C GLU A 168 0.87 1.81 11.14
N PHE A 169 0.37 0.66 11.59
CA PHE A 169 -1.01 0.47 12.00
C PHE A 169 -1.15 0.47 13.51
N LYS A 170 -2.25 1.05 14.00
CA LYS A 170 -2.77 0.91 15.36
C LYS A 170 -4.26 0.64 15.29
N ILE A 171 -4.78 -0.15 16.21
CA ILE A 171 -6.23 -0.32 16.33
C ILE A 171 -6.66 0.36 17.63
N LYS A 172 -7.75 1.13 17.58
CA LYS A 172 -8.38 1.75 18.75
C LYS A 172 -9.83 1.29 18.87
N LYS A 173 -10.32 1.28 20.11
CA LYS A 173 -11.72 0.97 20.44
C LYS A 173 -12.51 2.27 20.58
N ILE A 174 -13.67 2.36 19.96
CA ILE A 174 -14.59 3.48 20.15
C ILE A 174 -15.40 3.20 21.42
N ALA A 175 -15.28 4.07 22.42
CA ALA A 175 -16.13 4.05 23.61
C ALA A 175 -17.55 4.57 23.29
N GLU A 176 -18.51 4.32 24.19
CA GLU A 176 -19.90 4.80 24.03
C GLU A 176 -19.99 6.33 23.91
N ASP A 177 -19.05 7.05 24.53
CA ASP A 177 -18.90 8.51 24.45
C ASP A 177 -18.33 9.00 23.10
N GLY A 178 -17.93 8.09 22.20
CA GLY A 178 -17.30 8.40 20.91
C GLY A 178 -15.80 8.71 20.98
N LEU A 179 -15.20 8.61 22.18
CA LEU A 179 -13.76 8.75 22.39
C LEU A 179 -13.02 7.46 22.00
N LEU A 180 -11.82 7.62 21.42
CA LEU A 180 -10.95 6.50 21.03
C LEU A 180 -10.08 6.08 22.21
N ASN A 181 -10.29 4.86 22.69
CA ASN A 181 -9.54 4.24 23.76
C ASN A 181 -8.58 3.18 23.21
N ASN A 182 -7.54 2.89 23.99
CA ASN A 182 -6.65 1.77 23.68
C ASN A 182 -7.38 0.44 23.89
N ILE A 183 -6.96 -0.56 23.12
CA ILE A 183 -7.51 -1.90 23.12
C ILE A 183 -6.90 -2.70 24.27
N GLY A 184 -7.70 -3.55 24.94
CA GLY A 184 -7.21 -4.46 25.96
C GLY A 184 -6.69 -5.78 25.37
N SER A 185 -5.90 -6.54 26.15
CA SER A 185 -5.42 -7.87 25.74
C SER A 185 -6.55 -8.91 25.56
N SER A 186 -7.74 -8.64 26.11
CA SER A 186 -8.94 -9.48 26.02
C SER A 186 -9.82 -9.21 24.79
N ASP A 187 -9.54 -8.15 24.02
CA ASP A 187 -10.30 -7.84 22.81
C ASP A 187 -9.83 -8.76 21.65
N SER A 188 -10.77 -9.52 21.08
CA SER A 188 -10.53 -10.44 19.96
C SER A 188 -10.62 -9.72 18.61
N VAL A 189 -9.65 -8.84 18.32
CA VAL A 189 -9.59 -8.11 17.04
C VAL A 189 -8.20 -8.22 16.43
N GLY A 190 -8.14 -8.47 15.13
CA GLY A 190 -6.90 -8.42 14.35
C GLY A 190 -7.12 -7.80 12.98
N LEU A 191 -6.04 -7.72 12.21
CA LEU A 191 -6.09 -7.32 10.81
C LEU A 191 -6.33 -8.51 9.89
N ILE A 192 -6.90 -8.23 8.71
CA ILE A 192 -6.92 -9.16 7.58
C ILE A 192 -5.50 -9.51 7.12
N GLN A 193 -5.40 -10.45 6.20
CA GLN A 193 -4.12 -10.90 5.65
C GLN A 193 -3.42 -9.78 4.86
N MET A 194 -2.10 -9.71 5.00
CA MET A 194 -1.23 -8.73 4.33
C MET A 194 -1.67 -7.25 4.47
N PRO A 195 -1.92 -6.76 5.70
CA PRO A 195 -2.43 -5.41 5.90
C PRO A 195 -1.51 -4.33 5.30
N GLY A 196 -0.21 -4.59 5.16
CA GLY A 196 0.73 -3.66 4.54
C GLY A 196 0.50 -3.41 3.05
N ALA A 197 -0.30 -4.23 2.37
CA ALA A 197 -0.70 -3.99 0.98
C ALA A 197 -2.23 -3.94 0.79
N THR A 198 -2.98 -4.72 1.57
CA THR A 198 -4.43 -4.83 1.43
C THR A 198 -5.19 -3.63 1.99
N PHE A 199 -4.53 -2.74 2.74
CA PHE A 199 -5.10 -1.46 3.17
C PHE A 199 -5.43 -0.52 2.00
N ILE A 200 -4.86 -0.75 0.83
CA ILE A 200 -5.14 0.00 -0.40
C ILE A 200 -6.35 -0.64 -1.09
N ARG A 201 -7.40 0.15 -1.30
CA ARG A 201 -8.58 -0.20 -2.08
C ARG A 201 -8.33 0.00 -3.56
N ASN A 202 -7.85 1.19 -3.92
CA ASN A 202 -7.53 1.52 -5.29
C ASN A 202 -6.14 2.12 -5.38
N LEU A 203 -5.35 1.64 -6.32
CA LEU A 203 -4.09 2.21 -6.75
C LEU A 203 -4.27 2.77 -8.15
N LYS A 204 -4.04 4.07 -8.31
CA LYS A 204 -3.90 4.70 -9.63
C LYS A 204 -2.49 5.21 -9.81
N VAL A 205 -1.95 5.03 -11.01
CA VAL A 205 -0.64 5.55 -11.39
C VAL A 205 -0.79 6.40 -12.63
N HIS A 206 -0.42 7.67 -12.52
CA HIS A 206 -0.33 8.58 -13.65
C HIS A 206 1.14 8.85 -13.99
N ILE A 207 1.43 8.92 -15.28
CA ILE A 207 2.73 9.32 -15.79
C ILE A 207 2.50 10.53 -16.70
N ASN A 208 3.13 11.66 -16.38
CA ASN A 208 2.92 12.93 -17.08
C ASN A 208 1.42 13.22 -17.28
N GLN A 209 0.63 13.12 -16.20
CA GLN A 209 -0.83 13.32 -16.16
C GLN A 209 -1.68 12.28 -16.94
N ARG A 210 -1.07 11.28 -17.58
CA ARG A 210 -1.80 10.20 -18.25
C ARG A 210 -1.96 9.01 -17.32
N GLU A 211 -3.19 8.54 -17.12
CA GLU A 211 -3.46 7.31 -16.37
C GLU A 211 -2.87 6.11 -17.12
N VAL A 212 -1.92 5.41 -16.47
CA VAL A 212 -1.26 4.22 -17.02
C VAL A 212 -1.82 2.96 -16.36
N TYR A 213 -2.24 3.05 -15.10
CA TYR A 213 -2.73 1.92 -14.32
C TYR A 213 -3.86 2.35 -13.38
N ASP A 214 -4.93 1.56 -13.36
CA ASP A 214 -6.01 1.63 -12.37
C ASP A 214 -6.38 0.20 -11.93
N SER A 215 -6.43 -0.03 -10.62
CA SER A 215 -6.80 -1.32 -10.05
C SER A 215 -8.32 -1.54 -9.91
N ASN A 216 -9.15 -0.56 -10.30
CA ASN A 216 -10.61 -0.64 -10.29
C ASN A 216 -11.20 -1.06 -8.93
N GLN A 217 -10.66 -0.49 -7.84
CA GLN A 217 -11.05 -0.73 -6.45
C GLN A 217 -10.87 -2.18 -5.95
N LEU A 218 -10.13 -3.00 -6.71
CA LEU A 218 -9.86 -4.42 -6.42
C LEU A 218 -8.38 -4.67 -6.11
N TYR A 219 -7.64 -3.63 -5.72
CA TYR A 219 -6.20 -3.75 -5.46
C TYR A 219 -5.88 -4.79 -4.38
N SER A 220 -6.65 -4.78 -3.28
CA SER A 220 -6.48 -5.74 -2.18
C SER A 220 -6.59 -7.19 -2.65
N TYR A 221 -7.56 -7.49 -3.52
CA TYR A 221 -7.72 -8.81 -4.13
C TYR A 221 -6.59 -9.13 -5.11
N LYS A 222 -6.17 -8.16 -5.94
CA LYS A 222 -5.07 -8.33 -6.88
C LYS A 222 -3.79 -8.75 -6.16
N VAL A 223 -3.33 -7.93 -5.21
CA VAL A 223 -2.06 -8.20 -4.49
C VAL A 223 -2.12 -9.51 -3.72
N TYR A 224 -3.28 -9.82 -3.13
CA TYR A 224 -3.46 -11.07 -2.42
C TYR A 224 -3.33 -12.27 -3.37
N LEU A 225 -4.03 -12.26 -4.50
CA LEU A 225 -3.95 -13.32 -5.51
C LEU A 225 -2.56 -13.42 -6.14
N ASP A 226 -1.92 -12.29 -6.46
CA ASP A 226 -0.55 -12.25 -6.99
C ASP A 226 0.41 -12.95 -6.02
N THR A 227 0.28 -12.67 -4.72
CA THR A 227 1.13 -13.27 -3.68
C THR A 227 0.81 -14.75 -3.49
N GLU A 228 -0.48 -15.10 -3.46
CA GLU A 228 -0.92 -16.48 -3.24
C GLU A 228 -0.57 -17.41 -4.40
N LEU A 229 -0.64 -16.93 -5.64
CA LEU A 229 -0.46 -17.78 -6.82
C LEU A 229 0.98 -17.83 -7.31
N SER A 230 1.81 -16.84 -6.99
CA SER A 230 3.17 -16.73 -7.56
C SER A 230 4.27 -17.27 -6.65
N TYR A 231 4.09 -17.30 -5.32
CA TYR A 231 5.18 -17.58 -4.39
C TYR A 231 5.02 -18.92 -3.63
N PRO A 232 6.13 -19.64 -3.38
CA PRO A 232 6.10 -20.84 -2.55
C PRO A 232 5.90 -20.53 -1.07
N ILE A 233 5.47 -21.55 -0.32
CA ILE A 233 5.23 -21.46 1.14
C ILE A 233 6.46 -20.91 1.87
N ALA A 234 7.66 -21.35 1.48
CA ALA A 234 8.91 -20.91 2.12
C ALA A 234 9.12 -19.39 2.00
N ALA A 235 8.84 -18.80 0.83
CA ALA A 235 8.94 -17.35 0.63
C ALA A 235 7.84 -16.60 1.41
N LYS A 236 6.62 -17.14 1.39
CA LYS A 236 5.45 -16.62 2.12
C LYS A 236 5.68 -16.55 3.63
N ASP A 237 6.22 -17.62 4.22
CA ASP A 237 6.48 -17.69 5.66
C ASP A 237 7.72 -16.86 6.07
N ALA A 238 8.69 -16.65 5.18
CA ALA A 238 9.91 -15.91 5.47
C ALA A 238 9.82 -14.40 5.18
N TYR A 239 9.63 -14.01 3.91
CA TYR A 239 9.71 -12.61 3.48
C TYR A 239 8.40 -11.86 3.70
N PHE A 240 7.26 -12.48 3.36
CA PHE A 240 5.97 -11.78 3.37
C PHE A 240 5.42 -11.53 4.78
N GLY A 241 6.03 -12.09 5.82
CA GLY A 241 5.76 -11.71 7.22
C GLY A 241 5.94 -10.20 7.46
N VAL A 242 6.82 -9.54 6.69
CA VAL A 242 7.05 -8.10 6.73
C VAL A 242 5.83 -7.28 6.23
N ALA A 243 5.06 -7.83 5.29
CA ALA A 243 3.79 -7.25 4.84
C ALA A 243 2.60 -7.66 5.74
N GLY A 244 2.85 -8.49 6.76
CA GLY A 244 1.85 -9.07 7.64
C GLY A 244 1.13 -10.30 7.06
N TYR A 245 1.81 -11.04 6.18
CA TYR A 245 1.33 -12.34 5.73
C TYR A 245 1.59 -13.41 6.80
N PHE A 246 0.52 -14.05 7.28
CA PHE A 246 0.60 -15.22 8.14
C PHE A 246 -0.47 -16.23 7.72
N ARG A 247 -0.11 -17.50 7.53
CA ARG A 247 -1.07 -18.53 7.14
C ARG A 247 -2.15 -18.70 8.21
N ASP A 248 -3.39 -18.74 7.77
CA ASP A 248 -4.55 -19.00 8.63
C ASP A 248 -4.71 -20.50 8.82
N THR A 249 -4.76 -20.96 10.07
CA THR A 249 -5.13 -22.34 10.40
C THR A 249 -6.63 -22.55 10.25
N ASP A 250 -7.42 -21.57 10.72
CA ASP A 250 -8.87 -21.49 10.60
C ASP A 250 -9.24 -20.14 10.00
N LEU A 251 -9.82 -20.12 8.79
CA LEU A 251 -10.20 -18.85 8.11
C LEU A 251 -11.43 -18.16 8.74
N SER A 252 -12.12 -18.84 9.65
CA SER A 252 -13.27 -18.31 10.40
C SER A 252 -12.88 -17.52 11.64
N LYS A 253 -11.61 -17.55 12.04
CA LYS A 253 -11.10 -16.86 13.23
C LYS A 253 -10.03 -15.84 12.86
N ALA A 254 -9.88 -14.83 13.71
CA ALA A 254 -8.78 -13.90 13.59
C ALA A 254 -7.45 -14.62 13.87
N ASN A 255 -6.44 -14.38 13.03
CA ASN A 255 -5.14 -15.02 13.21
C ASN A 255 -4.39 -14.37 14.38
N ASP A 256 -4.05 -15.15 15.39
CA ASP A 256 -3.32 -14.69 16.57
C ASP A 256 -1.98 -14.06 16.24
N LYS A 257 -1.29 -14.50 15.17
CA LYS A 257 -0.01 -13.91 14.76
C LYS A 257 -0.18 -12.48 14.24
N ARG A 258 -1.32 -12.15 13.62
CA ARG A 258 -1.67 -10.79 13.20
C ARG A 258 -2.20 -9.94 14.34
N ARG A 259 -2.86 -10.56 15.33
CA ARG A 259 -3.45 -9.88 16.48
C ARG A 259 -2.42 -9.47 17.55
N LYS A 260 -1.51 -10.38 17.92
CA LYS A 260 -0.56 -10.17 19.03
C LYS A 260 0.26 -8.89 18.92
N PRO A 261 0.80 -8.48 17.75
CA PRO A 261 1.57 -7.24 17.62
C PRO A 261 0.76 -5.97 17.88
N LEU A 262 -0.57 -6.03 17.76
CA LEU A 262 -1.49 -4.90 17.90
C LEU A 262 -2.16 -4.83 19.28
N ALA A 263 -1.86 -5.79 20.16
CA ALA A 263 -2.36 -5.78 21.53
C ALA A 263 -1.95 -4.47 22.24
N GLU A 264 -2.83 -3.93 23.08
CA GLU A 264 -2.59 -2.68 23.81
C GLU A 264 -2.43 -1.45 22.89
N SER A 265 -2.97 -1.52 21.66
CA SER A 265 -2.86 -0.47 20.65
C SER A 265 -1.41 -0.10 20.29
N LYS A 266 -0.51 -1.10 20.36
CA LYS A 266 0.87 -0.97 19.91
C LYS A 266 0.93 -0.75 18.40
N ALA A 267 1.93 0.03 17.97
CA ALA A 267 2.19 0.27 16.56
C ALA A 267 2.71 -1.01 15.90
N TYR A 268 2.07 -1.44 14.84
CA TYR A 268 2.51 -2.55 14.00
C TYR A 268 3.04 -2.02 12.67
N GLN A 269 4.34 -2.16 12.47
CA GLN A 269 5.02 -1.70 11.26
C GLN A 269 4.93 -2.77 10.18
N THR A 270 4.65 -2.34 8.95
CA THR A 270 4.69 -3.19 7.77
C THR A 270 5.34 -2.47 6.61
N ILE A 271 5.93 -3.24 5.70
CA ILE A 271 6.38 -2.74 4.41
C ILE A 271 6.01 -3.74 3.32
N SER A 272 5.46 -3.23 2.22
CA SER A 272 5.05 -4.04 1.08
C SER A 272 5.46 -3.39 -0.24
N LYS A 273 5.67 -4.20 -1.28
CA LYS A 273 5.88 -3.69 -2.65
C LYS A 273 4.53 -3.27 -3.22
N LEU A 274 4.46 -2.12 -3.89
CA LEU A 274 3.28 -1.76 -4.68
C LEU A 274 3.17 -2.64 -5.94
N SER A 275 1.99 -3.18 -6.21
CA SER A 275 1.71 -4.03 -7.38
C SER A 275 0.92 -3.27 -8.45
N ALA A 276 1.60 -2.38 -9.17
CA ALA A 276 1.10 -1.85 -10.45
C ALA A 276 1.78 -2.58 -11.60
N ASP A 277 1.11 -2.64 -12.75
CA ASP A 277 1.64 -3.34 -13.93
C ASP A 277 2.98 -2.75 -14.39
N ILE A 278 3.13 -1.43 -14.25
CA ILE A 278 4.36 -0.70 -14.55
C ILE A 278 5.46 -0.87 -13.48
N PHE A 279 5.17 -1.43 -12.31
CA PHE A 279 6.19 -1.72 -11.28
C PHE A 279 6.81 -3.12 -11.44
N ASN A 280 6.41 -3.85 -12.48
CA ASN A 280 6.95 -5.17 -12.84
C ASN A 280 7.88 -5.13 -14.06
N GLN A 281 8.21 -3.94 -14.54
CA GLN A 281 9.16 -3.72 -15.63
C GLN A 281 10.59 -3.58 -15.07
N ASP A 282 11.58 -4.12 -15.78
CA ASP A 282 12.97 -4.22 -15.32
C ASP A 282 13.85 -3.01 -15.68
N LEU A 283 13.38 -2.16 -16.59
CA LEU A 283 14.09 -0.97 -17.06
C LEU A 283 13.98 0.18 -16.05
N TYR A 284 14.93 1.10 -16.07
CA TYR A 284 14.80 2.32 -15.28
C TYR A 284 13.94 3.35 -15.99
N MET A 285 13.06 4.00 -15.24
CA MET A 285 12.34 5.16 -15.75
C MET A 285 13.30 6.31 -15.95
N ILE A 286 13.15 6.98 -17.09
CA ILE A 286 13.98 8.10 -17.51
C ILE A 286 13.73 9.30 -16.59
N SER A 287 14.75 10.15 -16.42
CA SER A 287 14.63 11.43 -15.72
C SER A 287 13.59 12.36 -16.37
N ASN A 288 13.15 13.38 -15.63
CA ASN A 288 12.13 14.35 -16.05
C ASN A 288 10.75 13.74 -16.38
N VAL A 289 10.45 12.57 -15.83
CA VAL A 289 9.11 11.98 -15.90
C VAL A 289 8.42 12.15 -14.55
N GLU A 290 7.25 12.80 -14.55
CA GLU A 290 6.40 12.96 -13.37
C GLU A 290 5.57 11.69 -13.16
N ILE A 291 5.67 11.10 -11.97
CA ILE A 291 4.90 9.91 -11.59
C ILE A 291 4.03 10.25 -10.39
N ASP A 292 2.72 10.23 -10.60
CA ASP A 292 1.73 10.43 -9.54
C ASP A 292 1.19 9.07 -9.10
N ILE A 293 1.27 8.80 -7.80
CA ILE A 293 0.69 7.60 -7.21
C ILE A 293 -0.45 8.03 -6.29
N GLU A 294 -1.65 7.59 -6.62
CA GLU A 294 -2.85 7.85 -5.82
C GLU A 294 -3.28 6.57 -5.09
N LEU A 295 -3.40 6.67 -3.77
CA LEU A 295 -3.82 5.56 -2.91
C LEU A 295 -5.20 5.83 -2.31
N ALA A 296 -6.22 5.11 -2.75
CA ALA A 296 -7.50 5.09 -2.05
C ALA A 296 -7.46 4.03 -0.95
N LEU A 297 -7.77 4.42 0.29
CA LEU A 297 -7.77 3.50 1.44
C LEU A 297 -9.01 2.60 1.46
N GLN A 298 -8.86 1.41 2.06
CA GLN A 298 -9.97 0.52 2.38
C GLN A 298 -10.80 1.00 3.57
N SER A 299 -12.02 0.49 3.68
CA SER A 299 -12.85 0.71 4.86
C SER A 299 -12.33 -0.10 6.06
N ASP A 300 -12.51 0.44 7.26
CA ASP A 300 -12.16 -0.25 8.52
C ASP A 300 -12.86 -1.61 8.64
N ASP A 301 -14.11 -1.69 8.16
CA ASP A 301 -14.92 -2.91 8.22
C ASP A 301 -14.33 -4.04 7.35
N PHE A 302 -13.66 -3.68 6.25
CA PHE A 302 -12.93 -4.64 5.40
C PHE A 302 -11.59 -5.05 6.03
N MET A 303 -10.89 -4.12 6.69
CA MET A 303 -9.55 -4.34 7.23
C MET A 303 -9.52 -5.10 8.57
N LEU A 304 -10.59 -5.02 9.36
CA LEU A 304 -10.66 -5.57 10.71
C LEU A 304 -11.36 -6.93 10.73
N HIS A 305 -10.74 -7.89 11.40
CA HIS A 305 -11.33 -9.18 11.73
C HIS A 305 -11.63 -9.22 13.24
N GLN A 306 -12.90 -9.25 13.61
CA GLN A 306 -13.39 -9.30 14.99
C GLN A 306 -14.23 -10.56 15.24
N GLU A 307 -14.11 -11.15 16.42
CA GLU A 307 -14.99 -12.27 16.82
C GLU A 307 -16.34 -11.75 17.39
N LYS A 308 -16.29 -10.68 18.18
CA LYS A 308 -17.45 -10.10 18.88
C LYS A 308 -17.98 -8.88 18.13
N GLU A 309 -19.28 -8.88 17.85
CA GLU A 309 -19.93 -7.81 17.07
C GLU A 309 -20.21 -6.53 17.87
N LYS A 310 -20.33 -6.63 19.20
CA LYS A 310 -20.78 -5.52 20.06
C LYS A 310 -19.77 -4.36 20.14
N ASP A 311 -18.50 -4.66 19.97
CA ASP A 311 -17.42 -3.68 20.13
C ASP A 311 -17.11 -3.00 18.79
N LYS A 312 -16.90 -1.68 18.81
CA LYS A 312 -16.55 -0.90 17.63
C LYS A 312 -15.06 -0.57 17.65
N PHE A 313 -14.36 -0.98 16.61
CA PHE A 313 -12.94 -0.72 16.44
C PHE A 313 -12.69 0.11 15.18
N VAL A 314 -11.62 0.90 15.22
CA VAL A 314 -11.16 1.78 14.13
C VAL A 314 -9.68 1.50 13.89
N LEU A 315 -9.30 1.49 12.62
CA LEU A 315 -7.91 1.42 12.19
C LEU A 315 -7.33 2.83 12.12
N GLU A 316 -6.20 3.04 12.78
CA GLU A 316 -5.44 4.29 12.70
C GLU A 316 -4.10 4.00 12.03
N ILE A 317 -3.83 4.70 10.93
CA ILE A 317 -2.53 4.69 10.25
C ILE A 317 -1.72 5.84 10.85
N SER A 318 -0.69 5.53 11.64
CA SER A 318 0.10 6.57 12.31
C SER A 318 1.18 7.18 11.43
N ASP A 319 1.80 6.37 10.57
CA ASP A 319 2.82 6.80 9.63
C ASP A 319 2.65 6.02 8.32
N CYS A 320 2.83 6.72 7.19
CA CYS A 320 2.76 6.15 5.85
C CYS A 320 3.83 6.82 5.00
N ARG A 321 4.77 6.05 4.47
CA ARG A 321 5.93 6.55 3.72
C ARG A 321 6.13 5.71 2.46
N LEU A 322 6.29 6.40 1.34
CA LEU A 322 6.71 5.79 0.09
C LEU A 322 8.25 5.75 0.02
N ILE A 323 8.80 4.58 -0.30
CA ILE A 323 10.24 4.34 -0.45
C ILE A 323 10.48 3.95 -1.89
N VAL A 324 11.26 4.77 -2.59
CA VAL A 324 11.58 4.61 -4.01
C VAL A 324 13.10 4.57 -4.15
N LYS A 325 13.59 3.64 -4.98
CA LYS A 325 15.01 3.60 -5.31
C LYS A 325 15.29 4.49 -6.54
N THR A 326 16.20 5.44 -6.37
CA THR A 326 16.76 6.25 -7.46
C THR A 326 18.13 5.74 -7.86
N VAL A 327 18.50 5.97 -9.12
CA VAL A 327 19.78 5.60 -9.70
C VAL A 327 20.37 6.83 -10.39
N ASP A 328 21.59 7.20 -10.00
CA ASP A 328 22.35 8.26 -10.65
C ASP A 328 23.23 7.64 -11.74
N LEU A 329 23.24 8.26 -12.91
CA LEU A 329 24.04 7.82 -14.05
C LEU A 329 25.32 8.66 -14.16
N MET A 330 26.34 8.10 -14.79
CA MET A 330 27.53 8.87 -15.18
C MET A 330 27.16 9.89 -16.27
N ASP A 331 27.73 11.08 -16.20
CA ASP A 331 27.40 12.21 -17.10
C ASP A 331 27.50 11.83 -18.59
N GLY A 332 28.56 11.13 -19.01
CA GLY A 332 28.72 10.71 -20.40
C GLY A 332 27.60 9.80 -20.90
N LEU A 333 27.14 8.87 -20.07
CA LEU A 333 26.05 7.96 -20.42
C LEU A 333 24.70 8.68 -20.43
N SER A 334 24.50 9.68 -19.57
CA SER A 334 23.30 10.52 -19.59
C SER A 334 23.18 11.33 -20.90
N LEU A 335 24.30 11.86 -21.40
CA LEU A 335 24.35 12.61 -22.67
C LEU A 335 24.12 11.68 -23.87
N ASP A 336 24.65 10.47 -23.85
CA ASP A 336 24.41 9.48 -24.89
C ASP A 336 22.94 9.05 -24.96
N ILE A 337 22.32 8.84 -23.80
CA ILE A 337 20.89 8.52 -23.73
C ILE A 337 20.05 9.71 -24.21
N ALA A 338 20.36 10.93 -23.79
CA ALA A 338 19.66 12.13 -24.26
C ALA A 338 19.72 12.26 -25.79
N ARG A 339 20.90 12.08 -26.39
CA ARG A 339 21.07 12.08 -27.86
C ARG A 339 20.27 10.97 -28.56
N LYS A 340 20.12 9.81 -27.93
CA LYS A 340 19.29 8.73 -28.47
C LYS A 340 17.79 9.03 -28.36
N LEU A 341 17.36 9.66 -27.27
CA LEU A 341 15.96 10.04 -27.06
C LEU A 341 15.48 11.12 -28.05
N ASP A 342 16.39 11.93 -28.59
CA ASP A 342 16.09 12.86 -29.69
C ASP A 342 15.75 12.13 -31.01
N VAL A 343 16.26 10.91 -31.20
CA VAL A 343 16.07 10.12 -32.43
C VAL A 343 14.95 9.09 -32.28
N GLU A 344 14.92 8.35 -31.18
CA GLU A 344 13.95 7.28 -30.93
C GLU A 344 13.30 7.42 -29.55
N PRO A 345 11.95 7.32 -29.45
CA PRO A 345 11.27 7.35 -28.17
C PRO A 345 11.57 6.10 -27.35
N ALA A 346 11.68 6.27 -26.03
CA ALA A 346 11.78 5.16 -25.11
C ALA A 346 10.51 4.30 -25.10
N ARG A 347 10.68 2.98 -25.15
CA ARG A 347 9.58 2.00 -25.15
C ARG A 347 9.70 1.10 -23.92
N PHE A 348 8.62 1.05 -23.14
CA PHE A 348 8.52 0.18 -21.96
C PHE A 348 7.50 -0.93 -22.22
N GLY A 349 7.95 -2.18 -22.18
CA GLY A 349 7.06 -3.34 -22.29
C GLY A 349 6.35 -3.59 -20.96
N ILE A 350 5.01 -3.51 -20.96
CA ILE A 350 4.19 -3.70 -19.75
C ILE A 350 3.26 -4.90 -19.95
N ARG A 351 3.18 -5.76 -18.94
CA ARG A 351 2.17 -6.83 -18.87
C ARG A 351 0.97 -6.31 -18.08
N LYS A 352 -0.16 -6.11 -18.76
CA LYS A 352 -1.38 -5.61 -18.11
C LYS A 352 -2.11 -6.73 -17.36
N SER A 353 -2.58 -6.41 -16.17
CA SER A 353 -3.47 -7.26 -15.37
C SER A 353 -4.78 -6.53 -15.11
N PHE A 354 -5.90 -7.18 -15.41
CA PHE A 354 -7.23 -6.59 -15.26
C PHE A 354 -8.02 -7.35 -14.21
N MET A 355 -8.60 -6.61 -13.27
CA MET A 355 -9.50 -7.14 -12.25
C MET A 355 -10.93 -6.66 -12.53
N LYS A 356 -11.87 -7.59 -12.55
CA LYS A 356 -13.30 -7.31 -12.74
C LYS A 356 -14.10 -8.12 -11.74
N SER A 357 -14.95 -7.45 -10.97
CA SER A 357 -15.94 -8.11 -10.12
C SER A 357 -17.26 -8.26 -10.88
N LEU A 358 -17.92 -9.38 -10.68
CA LEU A 358 -19.24 -9.68 -11.24
C LEU A 358 -20.15 -10.12 -10.10
N PHE A 359 -21.39 -9.64 -10.12
CA PHE A 359 -22.36 -9.96 -9.09
C PHE A 359 -23.32 -11.06 -9.55
N ILE A 360 -23.42 -12.12 -8.75
CA ILE A 360 -24.38 -13.21 -8.96
C ILE A 360 -25.49 -13.07 -7.92
N THR A 361 -26.72 -12.90 -8.39
CA THR A 361 -27.90 -12.82 -7.50
C THR A 361 -28.23 -14.19 -6.91
N GLY A 362 -28.56 -14.23 -5.62
CA GLY A 362 -29.01 -15.46 -4.95
C GLY A 362 -30.23 -16.07 -5.61
N GLY A 363 -30.30 -17.41 -5.65
CA GLY A 363 -31.39 -18.15 -6.29
C GLY A 363 -31.17 -18.43 -7.79
N ARG A 364 -30.10 -17.93 -8.40
CA ARG A 364 -29.71 -18.31 -9.76
C ARG A 364 -28.79 -19.52 -9.76
N TYR A 365 -29.06 -20.46 -10.67
CA TYR A 365 -28.24 -21.65 -10.93
C TYR A 365 -27.38 -21.52 -12.20
N ASP A 366 -27.65 -20.49 -12.99
CA ASP A 366 -26.92 -20.13 -14.20
C ASP A 366 -26.57 -18.63 -14.20
N PHE A 367 -25.38 -18.29 -14.68
CA PHE A 367 -24.90 -16.92 -14.78
C PHE A 367 -23.98 -16.74 -15.99
N SER A 368 -24.41 -16.07 -17.05
CA SER A 368 -23.58 -15.72 -18.21
C SER A 368 -23.17 -14.25 -18.16
N ALA A 369 -21.90 -13.92 -18.42
CA ALA A 369 -21.45 -12.53 -18.46
C ALA A 369 -20.19 -12.32 -19.31
N ASN A 370 -20.16 -11.26 -20.12
CA ASN A 370 -19.00 -10.93 -20.94
C ASN A 370 -17.91 -10.26 -20.08
N LEU A 371 -16.73 -10.89 -19.98
CA LEU A 371 -15.56 -10.37 -19.23
C LEU A 371 -14.83 -9.26 -20.01
N PHE A 372 -14.36 -9.51 -21.24
CA PHE A 372 -13.57 -8.61 -22.09
C PHE A 372 -14.11 -8.51 -23.52
N THR A 373 -14.24 -7.33 -24.08
CA THR A 373 -14.78 -7.15 -25.44
C THR A 373 -13.70 -6.97 -26.52
N GLU A 374 -12.57 -6.34 -26.18
CA GLU A 374 -11.57 -5.92 -27.18
C GLU A 374 -10.29 -6.77 -27.15
N GLU A 375 -9.89 -7.24 -25.97
CA GLU A 375 -8.65 -7.97 -25.77
C GLU A 375 -8.92 -9.35 -25.15
N VAL A 376 -8.31 -10.40 -25.72
CA VAL A 376 -8.35 -11.74 -25.13
C VAL A 376 -7.16 -11.88 -24.18
N PRO A 377 -7.39 -12.02 -22.86
CA PRO A 377 -6.30 -12.20 -21.91
C PRO A 377 -5.60 -13.54 -22.13
N ARG A 378 -4.28 -13.59 -21.88
CA ARG A 378 -3.50 -14.84 -21.96
C ARG A 378 -3.95 -15.89 -20.93
N ARG A 379 -4.34 -15.45 -19.74
CA ARG A 379 -4.77 -16.29 -18.63
C ARG A 379 -5.95 -15.61 -17.92
N VAL A 380 -6.96 -16.38 -17.55
CA VAL A 380 -8.11 -15.93 -16.76
C VAL A 380 -8.16 -16.70 -15.46
N ILE A 381 -8.34 -16.00 -14.34
CA ILE A 381 -8.47 -16.59 -13.02
C ILE A 381 -9.83 -16.16 -12.48
N ILE A 382 -10.64 -17.15 -12.07
CA ILE A 382 -11.99 -16.93 -11.55
C ILE A 382 -12.05 -17.46 -10.13
N GLY A 383 -12.44 -16.60 -9.19
CA GLY A 383 -12.74 -16.96 -7.81
C GLY A 383 -14.12 -16.47 -7.42
N LEU A 384 -14.79 -17.21 -6.55
CA LEU A 384 -16.10 -16.83 -6.01
C LEU A 384 -15.95 -16.43 -4.55
N VAL A 385 -16.54 -15.29 -4.20
CA VAL A 385 -16.53 -14.74 -2.85
C VAL A 385 -17.96 -14.39 -2.46
N ALA A 386 -18.32 -14.68 -1.21
CA ALA A 386 -19.63 -14.30 -0.68
C ALA A 386 -19.74 -12.76 -0.62
N ASN A 387 -20.91 -12.20 -0.95
CA ASN A 387 -21.11 -10.74 -0.98
C ASN A 387 -20.75 -10.04 0.34
N GLN A 388 -21.08 -10.66 1.48
CA GLN A 388 -20.71 -10.13 2.81
C GLN A 388 -19.19 -10.05 3.02
N ASN A 389 -18.42 -10.98 2.45
CA ASN A 389 -16.96 -10.97 2.53
C ASN A 389 -16.38 -9.90 1.61
N TYR A 390 -16.96 -9.75 0.41
CA TYR A 390 -16.55 -8.75 -0.57
C TYR A 390 -16.72 -7.31 -0.08
N ILE A 391 -17.85 -7.00 0.57
CA ILE A 391 -18.12 -5.67 1.14
C ILE A 391 -17.23 -5.37 2.36
N GLY A 392 -16.78 -6.42 3.07
CA GLY A 392 -16.00 -6.30 4.30
C GLY A 392 -16.86 -6.43 5.55
N HIS A 393 -17.24 -7.66 5.90
CA HIS A 393 -17.92 -7.95 7.16
C HIS A 393 -16.89 -8.33 8.23
N LYS A 394 -16.91 -7.66 9.38
CA LYS A 394 -15.86 -7.77 10.41
C LYS A 394 -15.63 -9.18 10.94
N GLN A 395 -16.63 -10.05 10.93
CA GLN A 395 -16.50 -11.45 11.39
C GLN A 395 -16.07 -12.43 10.29
N LYS A 396 -15.93 -11.97 9.04
CA LYS A 396 -15.66 -12.84 7.90
C LYS A 396 -14.39 -12.41 7.20
N ASN A 397 -13.65 -13.37 6.68
CA ASN A 397 -12.45 -13.10 5.91
C ASN A 397 -12.82 -12.71 4.46
N PRO A 398 -12.40 -11.52 3.98
CA PRO A 398 -12.62 -11.10 2.58
C PRO A 398 -11.97 -12.02 1.55
N PHE A 399 -10.89 -12.70 1.93
CA PHE A 399 -10.04 -13.53 1.07
C PHE A 399 -10.45 -15.01 1.05
N PHE A 400 -11.67 -15.30 1.46
CA PHE A 400 -12.21 -16.65 1.46
C PHE A 400 -12.87 -16.98 0.11
N PHE A 401 -12.16 -17.77 -0.71
CA PHE A 401 -12.62 -18.17 -2.04
C PHE A 401 -13.37 -19.50 -1.96
N ASN A 402 -14.69 -19.40 -1.88
CA ASN A 402 -15.59 -20.53 -1.73
C ASN A 402 -15.94 -21.16 -3.07
N HIS A 403 -16.09 -22.48 -3.07
CA HIS A 403 -16.57 -23.20 -4.25
C HIS A 403 -18.08 -22.99 -4.54
N HIS A 404 -18.88 -22.58 -3.54
CA HIS A 404 -20.33 -22.35 -3.66
C HIS A 404 -21.12 -23.48 -4.37
N ASN A 405 -20.63 -24.72 -4.33
CA ASN A 405 -21.16 -25.87 -5.05
C ASN A 405 -21.31 -25.67 -6.57
N VAL A 406 -20.37 -24.96 -7.20
CA VAL A 406 -20.28 -24.91 -8.67
C VAL A 406 -20.17 -26.32 -9.23
N ARG A 407 -20.96 -26.64 -10.24
CA ARG A 407 -20.95 -27.96 -10.91
C ARG A 407 -20.11 -27.94 -12.17
N ASP A 408 -20.19 -26.84 -12.91
CA ASP A 408 -19.52 -26.66 -14.19
C ASP A 408 -19.23 -25.18 -14.41
N ILE A 409 -18.09 -24.91 -15.04
CA ILE A 409 -17.57 -23.58 -15.38
C ILE A 409 -16.87 -23.67 -16.73
N GLU A 410 -17.30 -22.81 -17.65
CA GLU A 410 -16.78 -22.75 -19.01
C GLU A 410 -16.49 -21.31 -19.41
N LEU A 411 -15.45 -21.12 -20.21
CA LEU A 411 -15.11 -19.85 -20.81
C LEU A 411 -15.09 -20.01 -22.33
N THR A 412 -15.87 -19.22 -23.05
CA THR A 412 -15.87 -19.24 -24.52
C THR A 412 -15.14 -18.04 -25.07
N ALA A 413 -14.06 -18.25 -25.83
CA ALA A 413 -13.36 -17.19 -26.55
C ALA A 413 -13.12 -17.59 -28.00
N SER A 414 -13.40 -16.67 -28.94
CA SER A 414 -13.19 -16.87 -30.38
C SER A 414 -13.80 -18.19 -30.92
N GLY A 415 -14.99 -18.54 -30.44
CA GLY A 415 -15.71 -19.77 -30.83
C GLY A 415 -15.18 -21.08 -30.20
N ARG A 416 -14.17 -21.02 -29.33
CA ARG A 416 -13.63 -22.18 -28.59
C ARG A 416 -14.02 -22.12 -27.12
N THR A 417 -14.33 -23.28 -26.55
CA THR A 417 -14.65 -23.43 -25.12
C THR A 417 -13.45 -23.95 -24.33
N TYR A 418 -13.26 -23.40 -23.15
CA TYR A 418 -12.22 -23.73 -22.19
C TYR A 418 -12.87 -24.09 -20.85
N PRO A 419 -12.65 -25.29 -20.30
CA PRO A 419 -11.93 -26.41 -20.91
C PRO A 419 -12.74 -27.00 -22.08
N GLN A 420 -12.07 -27.67 -23.03
CA GLN A 420 -12.77 -28.29 -24.16
C GLN A 420 -13.71 -29.43 -23.70
N TYR A 421 -13.32 -30.15 -22.66
CA TYR A 421 -14.18 -31.12 -22.00
C TYR A 421 -14.65 -30.53 -20.66
N PRO A 422 -15.98 -30.42 -20.44
CA PRO A 422 -16.54 -29.71 -19.30
C PRO A 422 -16.16 -30.36 -17.97
N TYR A 423 -16.19 -29.56 -16.91
CA TYR A 423 -15.96 -30.12 -15.59
C TYR A 423 -17.23 -30.81 -15.07
N ASN A 424 -17.04 -31.89 -14.29
CA ASN A 424 -18.10 -32.51 -13.52
C ASN A 424 -17.76 -32.40 -12.04
N LEU A 425 -17.91 -31.19 -11.50
CA LEU A 425 -17.47 -30.87 -10.15
C LEU A 425 -18.50 -31.33 -9.11
N ASP A 426 -18.04 -32.16 -8.18
CA ASP A 426 -18.79 -32.50 -6.98
C ASP A 426 -17.89 -32.45 -5.74
N TYR A 427 -18.04 -31.38 -4.97
CA TYR A 427 -17.28 -31.17 -3.76
C TYR A 427 -17.67 -32.11 -2.62
N LYS A 428 -18.89 -32.67 -2.62
CA LYS A 428 -19.30 -33.62 -1.56
C LYS A 428 -18.57 -34.94 -1.71
N ASN A 429 -18.51 -35.46 -2.94
CA ASN A 429 -17.82 -36.71 -3.28
C ASN A 429 -16.33 -36.54 -3.60
N ASN A 430 -15.78 -35.33 -3.42
CA ASN A 430 -14.40 -34.96 -3.74
C ASN A 430 -13.99 -35.10 -5.22
N ASN A 431 -14.94 -34.97 -6.14
CA ASN A 431 -14.70 -34.90 -7.58
C ASN A 431 -14.33 -33.48 -8.00
N TYR A 432 -13.10 -33.05 -7.67
CA TYR A 432 -12.54 -31.76 -8.12
C TYR A 432 -11.04 -31.84 -8.49
N ALA A 433 -10.49 -33.07 -8.57
CA ALA A 433 -9.09 -33.35 -8.92
C ALA A 433 -8.67 -32.66 -10.21
N ARG A 434 -9.50 -32.75 -11.25
CA ARG A 434 -9.19 -32.17 -12.56
C ARG A 434 -9.11 -30.64 -12.50
N ALA A 435 -10.06 -29.97 -11.86
CA ALA A 435 -10.03 -28.51 -11.74
C ALA A 435 -8.79 -28.02 -10.97
N TYR A 436 -8.37 -28.75 -9.94
CA TYR A 436 -7.13 -28.43 -9.22
C TYR A 436 -5.87 -28.68 -10.09
N HIS A 437 -5.81 -29.81 -10.80
CA HIS A 437 -4.71 -30.12 -11.71
C HIS A 437 -4.58 -29.03 -12.79
N ASP A 438 -5.67 -28.74 -13.49
CA ASP A 438 -5.72 -27.72 -14.55
C ASP A 438 -5.33 -26.34 -13.98
N ALA A 439 -5.76 -26.00 -12.75
CA ALA A 439 -5.35 -24.75 -12.12
C ALA A 439 -3.83 -24.65 -11.94
N GLN A 440 -3.19 -25.71 -11.44
CA GLN A 440 -1.73 -25.73 -11.23
C GLN A 440 -0.96 -25.81 -12.57
N GLU A 441 -1.48 -26.54 -13.55
CA GLU A 441 -0.90 -26.64 -14.89
C GLU A 441 -0.94 -25.29 -15.61
N HIS A 442 -2.08 -24.62 -15.62
CA HIS A 442 -2.23 -23.31 -16.26
C HIS A 442 -1.42 -22.21 -15.54
N LEU A 443 -1.11 -22.36 -14.26
CA LEU A 443 -0.16 -21.50 -13.56
C LEU A 443 1.29 -21.78 -13.96
N GLY A 444 1.59 -22.96 -14.52
CA GLY A 444 2.93 -23.40 -14.90
C GLY A 444 3.68 -24.12 -13.78
N LEU A 445 2.97 -24.59 -12.75
CA LEU A 445 3.53 -25.19 -11.55
C LEU A 445 3.40 -26.72 -11.52
N ALA A 446 2.45 -27.28 -12.27
CA ALA A 446 2.26 -28.72 -12.35
C ALA A 446 3.54 -29.43 -12.81
N CYS A 447 3.91 -30.50 -12.10
CA CYS A 447 5.10 -31.30 -12.37
C CYS A 447 6.43 -30.51 -12.35
N THR A 448 6.47 -29.34 -11.71
CA THR A 448 7.70 -28.57 -11.50
C THR A 448 8.17 -28.64 -10.05
N THR A 449 9.40 -28.19 -9.80
CA THR A 449 9.94 -28.02 -8.45
C THR A 449 9.38 -26.78 -7.74
N GLU A 450 8.71 -25.89 -8.48
CA GLU A 450 8.07 -24.70 -7.94
C GLU A 450 6.65 -25.01 -7.48
N SER A 451 6.20 -24.35 -6.42
CA SER A 451 4.85 -24.49 -5.91
C SER A 451 4.34 -23.15 -5.40
N ASN A 452 3.02 -22.99 -5.38
CA ASN A 452 2.35 -21.83 -4.77
C ASN A 452 1.87 -22.13 -3.34
N GLY A 453 2.05 -23.36 -2.85
CA GLY A 453 1.64 -23.75 -1.51
C GLY A 453 0.14 -23.98 -1.30
N LEU A 454 -0.67 -23.89 -2.36
CA LEU A 454 -2.07 -24.24 -2.31
C LEU A 454 -2.20 -25.75 -2.47
N SER A 455 -2.58 -26.44 -1.40
CA SER A 455 -2.74 -27.89 -1.42
C SER A 455 -4.06 -28.33 -2.09
N TYR A 456 -4.12 -29.60 -2.49
CA TYR A 456 -5.35 -30.20 -3.02
C TYR A 456 -6.53 -30.07 -2.05
N SER A 457 -6.30 -30.23 -0.74
CA SER A 457 -7.35 -30.08 0.28
C SER A 457 -7.80 -28.62 0.45
N MET A 458 -6.89 -27.66 0.31
CA MET A 458 -7.19 -26.23 0.41
C MET A 458 -8.12 -25.75 -0.72
N PHE A 459 -8.07 -26.40 -1.88
CA PHE A 459 -8.92 -26.08 -3.02
C PHE A 459 -10.42 -26.16 -2.70
N LYS A 460 -10.83 -27.16 -1.90
CA LYS A 460 -12.21 -27.33 -1.46
C LYS A 460 -12.56 -26.42 -0.29
N THR A 461 -11.63 -26.19 0.65
CA THR A 461 -11.96 -25.56 1.92
C THR A 461 -11.89 -24.04 1.89
N ALA A 462 -10.94 -23.45 1.16
CA ALA A 462 -10.59 -22.03 1.33
C ALA A 462 -10.17 -21.30 0.05
N PHE A 463 -9.64 -22.02 -0.93
CA PHE A 463 -9.02 -21.46 -2.13
C PHE A 463 -9.50 -22.13 -3.42
N CYS A 464 -10.80 -22.01 -3.70
CA CYS A 464 -11.35 -22.51 -4.96
C CYS A 464 -11.18 -21.45 -6.07
N LEU A 465 -10.11 -21.59 -6.85
CA LEU A 465 -9.77 -20.71 -7.98
C LEU A 465 -9.69 -21.53 -9.27
N TYR A 466 -10.44 -21.13 -10.28
CA TYR A 466 -10.39 -21.74 -11.61
C TYR A 466 -9.45 -20.93 -12.49
N VAL A 467 -8.44 -21.57 -13.06
CA VAL A 467 -7.48 -20.91 -13.94
C VAL A 467 -7.65 -21.48 -15.34
N PHE A 468 -7.76 -20.60 -16.33
CA PHE A 468 -7.86 -20.95 -17.74
C PHE A 468 -6.70 -20.31 -18.50
N GLN A 469 -5.98 -21.12 -19.28
CA GLN A 469 -4.97 -20.64 -20.20
C GLN A 469 -5.59 -20.48 -21.60
N MET A 470 -5.66 -19.24 -22.09
CA MET A 470 -6.34 -18.93 -23.36
C MET A 470 -5.40 -19.03 -24.56
N THR A 471 -4.11 -18.75 -24.36
CA THR A 471 -3.09 -18.81 -25.42
C THR A 471 -2.04 -19.85 -25.10
N ASN A 472 -1.64 -20.63 -26.12
CA ASN A 472 -0.71 -21.75 -25.97
C ASN A 472 0.77 -21.36 -25.86
N SER A 473 1.06 -20.10 -25.48
CA SER A 473 2.43 -19.73 -25.14
C SER A 473 2.78 -20.32 -23.78
N GLN A 474 3.19 -21.58 -23.75
CA GLN A 474 4.07 -22.07 -22.70
C GLN A 474 5.42 -21.38 -22.93
N GLY A 475 5.63 -20.25 -22.25
CA GLY A 475 6.92 -19.56 -22.22
C GLY A 475 7.85 -20.27 -21.27
N ARG A 476 8.21 -21.53 -21.57
CA ARG A 476 9.34 -22.22 -20.99
C ARG A 476 9.92 -23.06 -22.12
N LEU A 477 11.13 -22.70 -22.54
CA LEU A 477 11.95 -23.48 -23.46
C LEU A 477 11.89 -24.94 -23.00
N ALA A 478 11.23 -25.77 -23.79
CA ALA A 478 11.41 -27.21 -23.75
C ALA A 478 12.88 -27.44 -24.09
N TRP A 479 13.68 -27.78 -23.09
CA TRP A 479 14.99 -28.36 -23.31
C TRP A 479 14.77 -29.78 -23.81
N LEU A 480 15.23 -30.03 -25.05
CA LEU A 480 15.92 -31.28 -25.38
C LEU A 480 17.13 -31.43 -24.46
#